data_AF-A0ABD5UBY5-F1
#
_entry.id   AF-A0ABD5UBY5-F1
#
_cell.length_a   1.000
_cell.length_b   1.000
_cell.length_c   1.000
_cell.angle_alpha   90.00
_cell.angle_beta   90.00
_cell.angle_gamma   90.00
#
_symmetry.space_group_name_H-M   'P 1'
#
loop_
_entity.id
_entity.type
_entity.pdbx_description
1 polymer ?
#
loop_
_entity_poly.entity_id
_entity_poly.type
_entity_poly.pdbx_seq_one_letter_code
_entity_poly.pdbx_strand_id
1 'polypeptide(L)'
;MGSTMGSPIDDIAYLARSEHRAPTLVALTVRPRSRSELWEMTGVSSSTIRRTLREFDDRQWIRRDGYQYETTQLGSYIASAMAELIDCFETERKLRDVWKWLPDEESGFTIDLCADATVTIADADDPYGPINRFRTLIRETDTFRFIESSLALCEPHRDEFCQRVIDGMEAEIIDPPSVARYIRSTYPELASETLASGNLTVWLHDDLPPYGIGIFDRRIAIFGHDPDSVTVRVLLDTDSEDAREWAESQYEFYRRQTPTVPLETVVD
;
A
#
# COMPACT_ATOMS: atom_id res chain seq x y z
N MET A 1 4.82 34.39 -36.58
CA MET A 1 5.37 33.14 -37.14
C MET A 1 5.02 32.05 -36.15
N GLY A 2 3.98 31.28 -36.45
CA GLY A 2 3.55 30.18 -35.57
C GLY A 2 4.59 29.08 -35.62
N SER A 3 5.29 28.86 -34.51
CA SER A 3 5.99 27.60 -34.28
C SER A 3 5.00 26.49 -34.54
N THR A 4 5.35 25.55 -35.40
CA THR A 4 4.63 24.28 -35.54
C THR A 4 4.52 23.70 -34.14
N MET A 5 3.35 23.84 -33.52
CA MET A 5 3.04 23.11 -32.30
C MET A 5 3.25 21.65 -32.66
N GLY A 6 4.24 21.03 -32.04
CA GLY A 6 4.43 19.59 -32.15
C GLY A 6 3.14 18.88 -31.75
N SER A 7 3.03 17.62 -32.11
CA SER A 7 1.94 16.80 -31.60
C SER A 7 1.93 16.87 -30.06
N PRO A 8 0.78 16.71 -29.37
CA PRO A 8 0.77 16.53 -27.91
C PRO A 8 1.78 15.47 -27.42
N ILE A 9 2.07 14.46 -28.25
CA ILE A 9 3.10 13.45 -28.01
C ILE A 9 4.51 14.05 -27.98
N ASP A 10 4.81 15.08 -28.76
CA ASP A 10 6.11 15.75 -28.77
C ASP A 10 6.38 16.50 -27.46
N ASP A 11 5.35 17.08 -26.85
CA ASP A 11 5.43 17.77 -25.57
C ASP A 11 5.60 16.77 -24.41
N ILE A 12 4.85 15.67 -24.43
CA ILE A 12 5.05 14.55 -23.50
C ILE A 12 6.47 14.01 -23.64
N ALA A 13 6.90 13.72 -24.87
CA ALA A 13 8.25 13.21 -25.13
C ALA A 13 9.32 14.24 -24.79
N TYR A 14 9.05 15.54 -24.87
CA TYR A 14 9.97 16.57 -24.39
C TYR A 14 10.16 16.44 -22.88
N LEU A 15 9.08 16.33 -22.10
CA LEU A 15 9.15 16.18 -20.64
C LEU A 15 9.76 14.83 -20.22
N ALA A 16 9.43 13.75 -20.90
CA ALA A 16 9.84 12.39 -20.52
C ALA A 16 11.27 12.00 -20.95
N ARG A 17 11.84 12.61 -21.99
CA ARG A 17 13.20 12.25 -22.50
C ARG A 17 14.36 12.72 -21.62
N SER A 18 14.11 13.41 -20.52
CA SER A 18 15.17 13.79 -19.58
C SER A 18 14.60 13.88 -18.17
N GLU A 19 15.25 13.18 -17.24
CA GLU A 19 14.81 13.02 -15.86
C GLU A 19 14.60 14.34 -15.12
N HIS A 20 15.29 15.42 -15.50
CA HIS A 20 15.17 16.71 -14.82
C HIS A 20 13.96 17.54 -15.26
N ARG A 21 13.36 17.30 -16.44
CA ARG A 21 12.40 18.24 -17.05
C ARG A 21 11.05 18.24 -16.33
N ALA A 22 10.40 17.08 -16.20
CA ALA A 22 9.14 17.00 -15.48
C ALA A 22 9.27 17.47 -14.02
N PRO A 23 10.28 17.02 -13.23
CA PRO A 23 10.51 17.54 -11.87
C PRO A 23 10.78 19.04 -11.83
N THR A 24 11.48 19.62 -12.81
CA THR A 24 11.68 21.07 -12.88
C THR A 24 10.35 21.82 -13.02
N LEU A 25 9.46 21.34 -13.90
CA LEU A 25 8.17 21.99 -14.13
C LEU A 25 7.24 21.82 -12.91
N VAL A 26 7.20 20.61 -12.34
CA VAL A 26 6.45 20.31 -11.10
C VAL A 26 6.96 21.15 -9.94
N ALA A 27 8.27 21.29 -9.77
CA ALA A 27 8.80 22.15 -8.71
C ALA A 27 8.22 23.57 -8.81
N LEU A 28 8.18 24.15 -10.02
CA LEU A 28 7.69 25.51 -10.26
C LEU A 28 6.19 25.72 -10.00
N THR A 29 5.39 24.67 -9.74
CA THR A 29 4.00 24.82 -9.25
C THR A 29 3.93 25.10 -7.75
N VAL A 30 4.92 24.60 -6.97
CA VAL A 30 4.97 24.77 -5.51
C VAL A 30 5.28 26.20 -5.13
N ARG A 31 6.27 26.81 -5.80
CA ARG A 31 6.66 28.21 -5.62
C ARG A 31 7.55 28.70 -6.76
N PRO A 32 7.61 30.02 -6.99
CA PRO A 32 8.62 30.61 -7.87
C PRO A 32 10.04 30.22 -7.43
N ARG A 33 10.90 29.92 -8.41
CA ARG A 33 12.31 29.57 -8.20
C ARG A 33 13.23 30.32 -9.15
N SER A 34 14.40 30.69 -8.65
CA SER A 34 15.49 31.23 -9.45
C SER A 34 16.14 30.13 -10.29
N ARG A 35 16.86 30.54 -11.35
CA ARG A 35 17.65 29.61 -12.16
C ARG A 35 18.71 28.86 -11.33
N SER A 36 19.26 29.50 -10.28
CA SER A 36 20.29 28.88 -9.43
C SER A 36 19.71 27.74 -8.60
N GLU A 37 18.53 27.94 -8.01
CA GLU A 37 17.83 26.90 -7.24
C GLU A 37 17.47 25.70 -8.12
N LEU A 38 16.96 25.95 -9.33
CA LEU A 38 16.64 24.87 -10.28
C LEU A 38 17.88 24.09 -10.72
N TRP A 39 19.01 24.79 -10.86
CA TRP A 39 20.29 24.16 -11.19
C TRP A 39 20.78 23.25 -10.06
N GLU A 40 20.75 23.74 -8.82
CA GLU A 40 21.14 22.97 -7.63
C GLU A 40 20.24 21.75 -7.41
N MET A 41 18.93 21.92 -7.57
CA MET A 41 17.93 20.86 -7.40
C MET A 41 18.07 19.73 -8.43
N THR A 42 18.45 20.05 -9.66
CA THR A 42 18.46 19.07 -10.77
C THR A 42 19.83 18.46 -11.04
N GLY A 43 20.92 19.07 -10.54
CA GLY A 43 22.29 18.60 -10.76
C GLY A 43 22.80 18.68 -12.20
N VAL A 44 22.00 19.17 -13.16
CA VAL A 44 22.42 19.30 -14.57
C VAL A 44 23.27 20.55 -14.79
N SER A 45 23.81 20.78 -15.99
CA SER A 45 24.60 22.00 -16.26
C SER A 45 23.72 23.26 -16.34
N SER A 46 24.31 24.43 -16.05
CA SER A 46 23.62 25.72 -16.20
C SER A 46 23.12 25.97 -17.64
N SER A 47 23.83 25.48 -18.65
CA SER A 47 23.40 25.56 -20.06
C SER A 47 22.18 24.69 -20.34
N THR A 48 22.11 23.48 -19.74
CA THR A 48 20.95 22.59 -19.83
C THR A 48 19.72 23.22 -19.19
N ILE A 49 19.80 23.75 -17.96
CA ILE A 49 18.66 24.42 -17.32
C ILE A 49 18.20 25.64 -18.11
N ARG A 50 19.14 26.45 -18.63
CA ARG A 50 18.77 27.59 -19.48
C ARG A 50 18.00 27.16 -20.72
N ARG A 51 18.38 26.04 -21.35
CA ARG A 51 17.66 25.49 -22.50
C ARG A 51 16.29 24.97 -22.08
N THR A 52 16.17 24.26 -20.96
CA THR A 52 14.89 23.77 -20.44
C THR A 52 13.91 24.91 -20.14
N LEU A 53 14.37 25.96 -19.46
CA LEU A 53 13.53 27.13 -19.17
C LEU A 53 13.08 27.86 -20.45
N ARG A 54 13.94 27.95 -21.47
CA ARG A 54 13.55 28.51 -22.77
C ARG A 54 12.45 27.68 -23.44
N GLU A 55 12.61 26.36 -23.47
CA GLU A 55 11.62 25.45 -24.09
C GLU A 55 10.28 25.45 -23.35
N PHE A 56 10.28 25.66 -22.03
CA PHE A 56 9.07 25.85 -21.24
C PHE A 56 8.40 27.21 -21.52
N ASP A 57 9.18 28.28 -21.66
CA ASP A 57 8.69 29.62 -22.00
C ASP A 57 8.12 29.65 -23.43
N ASP A 58 8.80 29.00 -24.39
CA ASP A 58 8.34 28.84 -25.78
C ASP A 58 7.00 28.08 -25.86
N ARG A 59 6.73 27.17 -24.90
CA ARG A 59 5.45 26.44 -24.73
C ARG A 59 4.43 27.17 -23.85
N GLN A 60 4.77 28.35 -23.37
CA GLN A 60 3.95 29.15 -22.44
C GLN A 60 3.63 28.43 -21.12
N TRP A 61 4.43 27.42 -20.73
CA TRP A 61 4.25 26.69 -19.47
C TRP A 61 4.80 27.46 -18.27
N ILE A 62 5.82 28.28 -18.49
CA ILE A 62 6.36 29.15 -17.45
C ILE A 62 6.33 30.59 -17.91
N ARG A 63 6.47 31.49 -16.95
CA ARG A 63 6.83 32.89 -17.20
C ARG A 63 7.96 33.28 -16.28
N ARG A 64 8.70 34.29 -16.69
CA ARG A 64 9.76 34.88 -15.88
C ARG A 64 9.27 36.14 -15.18
N ASP A 65 9.45 36.20 -13.87
CA ASP A 65 9.28 37.41 -13.07
C ASP A 65 10.63 37.79 -12.42
N GLY A 66 11.24 38.86 -12.93
CA GLY A 66 12.57 39.31 -12.52
C GLY A 66 13.66 38.23 -12.71
N TYR A 67 14.14 37.65 -11.61
CA TYR A 67 15.15 36.59 -11.59
C TYR A 67 14.57 35.18 -11.34
N GLN A 68 13.26 35.10 -11.10
CA GLN A 68 12.54 33.87 -10.81
C GLN A 68 11.69 33.44 -12.00
N TYR A 69 11.34 32.17 -11.99
CA TYR A 69 10.41 31.53 -12.91
C TYR A 69 9.27 30.98 -12.08
N GLU A 70 8.08 30.98 -12.66
CA GLU A 70 6.88 30.36 -12.10
C GLU A 70 6.05 29.75 -13.22
N THR A 71 5.24 28.76 -12.88
CA THR A 71 4.31 28.18 -13.85
C THR A 71 3.21 29.17 -14.23
N THR A 72 2.79 29.13 -15.50
CA THR A 72 1.51 29.70 -15.90
C THR A 72 0.38 28.76 -15.50
N GLN A 73 -0.88 29.17 -15.63
CA GLN A 73 -2.01 28.25 -15.44
C GLN A 73 -1.94 27.03 -16.37
N LEU A 74 -1.50 27.22 -17.62
CA LEU A 74 -1.33 26.14 -18.59
C LEU A 74 -0.17 25.20 -18.20
N GLY A 75 0.95 25.76 -17.75
CA GLY A 75 2.07 24.93 -17.28
C GLY A 75 1.76 24.18 -16.01
N SER A 76 1.00 24.77 -15.08
CA SER A 76 0.55 24.08 -13.87
C SER A 76 -0.37 22.91 -14.21
N TYR A 77 -1.29 23.07 -15.17
CA TYR A 77 -2.14 21.97 -15.63
C TYR A 77 -1.32 20.80 -16.19
N ILE A 78 -0.33 21.08 -17.05
CA ILE A 78 0.56 20.05 -17.59
C ILE A 78 1.47 19.43 -16.51
N ALA A 79 1.95 20.23 -15.57
CA ALA A 79 2.77 19.76 -14.46
C ALA A 79 2.02 18.76 -13.58
N SER A 80 0.77 19.06 -13.22
CA SER A 80 -0.09 18.16 -12.44
C SER A 80 -0.32 16.84 -13.18
N ALA A 81 -0.69 16.89 -14.46
CA ALA A 81 -0.90 15.68 -15.26
C ALA A 81 0.37 14.82 -15.40
N MET A 82 1.55 15.46 -15.49
CA MET A 82 2.83 14.74 -15.52
C MET A 82 3.21 14.14 -14.16
N ALA A 83 2.90 14.82 -13.06
CA ALA A 83 3.11 14.28 -11.72
C ALA A 83 2.25 13.03 -11.50
N GLU A 84 0.94 13.11 -11.79
CA GLU A 84 0.01 11.97 -11.71
C GLU A 84 0.48 10.79 -12.57
N LEU A 85 0.96 11.06 -13.80
CA LEU A 85 1.51 10.01 -14.66
C LEU A 85 2.77 9.36 -14.10
N ILE A 86 3.67 10.14 -13.49
CA ILE A 86 4.86 9.62 -12.84
C ILE A 86 4.45 8.73 -11.65
N ASP A 87 3.55 9.21 -10.79
CA ASP A 87 3.07 8.49 -9.61
C ASP A 87 2.39 7.15 -10.01
N CYS A 88 1.65 7.14 -11.12
CA CYS A 88 1.06 5.94 -11.71
C CYS A 88 2.14 4.89 -12.07
N PHE A 89 3.21 5.30 -12.75
CA PHE A 89 4.32 4.40 -13.10
C PHE A 89 5.13 3.97 -11.88
N GLU A 90 5.28 4.82 -10.87
CA GLU A 90 5.97 4.46 -9.63
C GLU A 90 5.18 3.42 -8.84
N THR A 91 3.87 3.61 -8.69
CA THR A 91 2.95 2.65 -8.06
C THR A 91 2.95 1.32 -8.81
N GLU A 92 2.82 1.36 -10.13
CA GLU A 92 2.86 0.17 -10.97
C GLU A 92 4.19 -0.59 -10.81
N ARG A 93 5.33 0.10 -10.86
CA ARG A 93 6.65 -0.54 -10.71
C ARG A 93 6.83 -1.18 -9.35
N LYS A 94 6.34 -0.53 -8.29
CA LYS A 94 6.38 -1.04 -6.92
C LYS A 94 5.59 -2.34 -6.76
N LEU A 95 4.47 -2.46 -7.49
CA LEU A 95 3.54 -3.57 -7.35
C LEU A 95 3.71 -4.67 -8.40
N ARG A 96 4.34 -4.37 -9.54
CA ARG A 96 4.43 -5.25 -10.73
C ARG A 96 4.78 -6.69 -10.39
N ASP A 97 5.81 -6.89 -9.56
CA ASP A 97 6.34 -8.23 -9.28
C ASP A 97 5.52 -8.98 -8.21
N VAL A 98 4.73 -8.26 -7.42
CA VAL A 98 3.92 -8.80 -6.32
C VAL A 98 2.44 -8.91 -6.64
N TRP A 99 1.96 -8.24 -7.69
CA TRP A 99 0.53 -8.10 -8.01
C TRP A 99 -0.22 -9.43 -8.09
N LYS A 100 0.45 -10.47 -8.60
CA LYS A 100 -0.10 -11.84 -8.72
C LYS A 100 -0.46 -12.52 -7.39
N TRP A 101 0.03 -12.00 -6.27
CA TRP A 101 -0.26 -12.52 -4.92
C TRP A 101 -1.24 -11.63 -4.15
N LEU A 102 -1.67 -10.52 -4.74
CA LEU A 102 -2.64 -9.61 -4.13
C LEU A 102 -4.08 -9.98 -4.57
N PRO A 103 -5.11 -9.43 -3.90
CA PRO A 103 -6.50 -9.67 -4.27
C PRO A 103 -6.78 -9.31 -5.73
N ASP A 104 -7.71 -10.04 -6.33
CA ASP A 104 -8.16 -9.79 -7.68
C ASP A 104 -9.20 -8.66 -7.77
N GLU A 105 -9.51 -8.25 -8.99
CA GLU A 105 -10.51 -7.20 -9.26
C GLU A 105 -11.94 -7.63 -8.86
N GLU A 106 -12.24 -8.93 -8.80
CA GLU A 106 -13.56 -9.44 -8.39
C GLU A 106 -13.83 -9.14 -6.90
N SER A 107 -12.78 -9.08 -6.08
CA SER A 107 -12.85 -8.59 -4.69
C SER A 107 -13.06 -7.09 -4.56
N GLY A 108 -13.08 -6.34 -5.66
CA GLY A 108 -13.13 -4.87 -5.69
C GLY A 108 -11.80 -4.20 -5.31
N PHE A 109 -10.70 -4.95 -5.27
CA PHE A 109 -9.37 -4.44 -5.00
C PHE A 109 -8.75 -3.85 -6.28
N THR A 110 -8.30 -2.59 -6.21
CA THR A 110 -7.72 -1.88 -7.36
C THR A 110 -6.33 -1.35 -7.03
N ILE A 111 -5.55 -1.04 -8.08
CA ILE A 111 -4.20 -0.50 -7.92
C ILE A 111 -4.19 0.85 -7.18
N ASP A 112 -5.24 1.64 -7.33
CA ASP A 112 -5.36 2.96 -6.71
C ASP A 112 -5.39 2.87 -5.18
N LEU A 113 -5.93 1.77 -4.62
CA LEU A 113 -5.89 1.50 -3.17
C LEU A 113 -4.46 1.35 -2.62
N CYS A 114 -3.49 1.14 -3.52
CA CYS A 114 -2.10 0.85 -3.18
C CYS A 114 -1.14 2.01 -3.41
N ALA A 115 -1.61 3.18 -3.88
CA ALA A 115 -0.75 4.30 -4.28
C ALA A 115 0.27 4.68 -3.19
N ASP A 116 -0.21 4.84 -1.95
CA ASP A 116 0.62 5.18 -0.78
C ASP A 116 1.04 3.97 0.06
N ALA A 117 0.75 2.74 -0.41
CA ALA A 117 0.97 1.54 0.39
C ALA A 117 2.45 1.20 0.55
N THR A 118 2.89 0.82 1.74
CA THR A 118 4.20 0.22 1.97
C THR A 118 4.17 -1.24 1.52
N VAL A 119 5.13 -1.66 0.71
CA VAL A 119 5.24 -3.03 0.20
C VAL A 119 6.50 -3.67 0.77
N THR A 120 6.31 -4.69 1.60
CA THR A 120 7.39 -5.49 2.18
C THR A 120 7.39 -6.85 1.51
N ILE A 121 8.51 -7.22 0.87
CA ILE A 121 8.65 -8.45 0.08
C ILE A 121 9.61 -9.39 0.80
N ALA A 122 9.30 -10.67 0.84
CA ALA A 122 10.24 -11.69 1.27
C ALA A 122 11.25 -11.97 0.14
N ASP A 123 12.52 -11.71 0.39
CA ASP A 123 13.62 -12.00 -0.54
C ASP A 123 14.74 -12.82 0.12
N ALA A 124 15.86 -13.03 -0.58
CA ALA A 124 16.95 -13.86 -0.08
C ALA A 124 17.70 -13.22 1.11
N ASP A 125 17.72 -11.89 1.18
CA ASP A 125 18.42 -11.13 2.22
C ASP A 125 17.50 -10.89 3.44
N ASP A 126 16.18 -10.75 3.22
CA ASP A 126 15.16 -10.65 4.27
C ASP A 126 13.94 -11.55 4.01
N PRO A 127 14.06 -12.88 4.19
CA PRO A 127 12.96 -13.82 3.95
C PRO A 127 11.80 -13.69 4.94
N TYR A 128 12.03 -13.06 6.10
CA TYR A 128 11.02 -12.83 7.14
C TYR A 128 10.54 -11.38 7.17
N GLY A 129 10.89 -10.55 6.19
CA GLY A 129 10.50 -9.14 6.13
C GLY A 129 8.99 -8.93 6.32
N PRO A 130 8.11 -9.59 5.55
CA PRO A 130 6.66 -9.47 5.70
C PRO A 130 6.17 -9.84 7.12
N ILE A 131 6.70 -10.94 7.66
CA ILE A 131 6.42 -11.44 9.02
C ILE A 131 6.85 -10.40 10.07
N ASN A 132 8.05 -9.86 9.95
CA ASN A 132 8.55 -8.81 10.85
C ASN A 132 7.71 -7.53 10.78
N ARG A 133 7.28 -7.12 9.57
CA ARG A 133 6.42 -5.96 9.39
C ARG A 133 5.06 -6.16 10.05
N PHE A 134 4.44 -7.33 9.89
CA PHE A 134 3.20 -7.68 10.57
C PHE A 134 3.32 -7.58 12.08
N ARG A 135 4.40 -8.13 12.65
CA ARG A 135 4.67 -8.06 14.08
C ARG A 135 4.75 -6.62 14.59
N THR A 136 5.39 -5.72 13.84
CA THR A 136 5.42 -4.29 14.19
C THR A 136 4.03 -3.70 14.23
N LEU A 137 3.17 -4.02 13.25
CA LEU A 137 1.78 -3.54 13.24
C LEU A 137 0.99 -4.04 14.47
N ILE A 138 1.08 -5.33 14.81
CA ILE A 138 0.41 -5.91 15.99
C ILE A 138 0.83 -5.22 17.30
N ARG A 139 2.10 -4.83 17.45
CA ARG A 139 2.61 -4.16 18.66
C ARG A 139 2.01 -2.78 18.90
N GLU A 140 1.68 -2.09 17.82
CA GLU A 140 1.26 -0.69 17.84
C GLU A 140 -0.27 -0.55 17.83
N THR A 141 -1.00 -1.67 17.74
CA THR A 141 -2.44 -1.71 17.47
C THR A 141 -3.26 -2.01 18.72
N ASP A 142 -4.32 -1.24 18.95
CA ASP A 142 -5.26 -1.49 20.06
C ASP A 142 -6.51 -2.27 19.63
N THR A 143 -6.91 -2.16 18.35
CA THR A 143 -8.02 -2.91 17.76
C THR A 143 -7.59 -3.65 16.49
N PHE A 144 -7.78 -4.97 16.48
CA PHE A 144 -7.33 -5.84 15.39
C PHE A 144 -8.48 -6.66 14.83
N ARG A 145 -8.67 -6.60 13.51
CA ARG A 145 -9.57 -7.52 12.80
C ARG A 145 -8.81 -8.26 11.71
N PHE A 146 -9.07 -9.56 11.58
CA PHE A 146 -8.29 -10.38 10.67
C PHE A 146 -9.13 -11.42 9.94
N ILE A 147 -8.81 -11.61 8.67
CA ILE A 147 -9.27 -12.71 7.83
C ILE A 147 -8.01 -13.45 7.40
N GLU A 148 -7.85 -14.71 7.81
CA GLU A 148 -6.71 -15.54 7.41
C GLU A 148 -7.19 -16.87 6.86
N SER A 149 -6.64 -17.32 5.72
CA SER A 149 -6.91 -18.65 5.18
C SER A 149 -5.83 -19.69 5.52
N SER A 150 -4.77 -19.29 6.21
CA SER A 150 -3.60 -20.15 6.51
C SER A 150 -3.09 -19.98 7.94
N LEU A 151 -2.04 -20.69 8.31
CA LEU A 151 -1.32 -20.50 9.58
C LEU A 151 -0.01 -19.71 9.41
N ALA A 152 0.34 -19.34 8.18
CA ALA A 152 1.68 -18.87 7.83
C ALA A 152 2.04 -17.53 8.51
N LEU A 153 1.05 -16.71 8.85
CA LEU A 153 1.25 -15.47 9.61
C LEU A 153 0.95 -15.67 11.10
N CYS A 154 -0.07 -16.45 11.43
CA CYS A 154 -0.43 -16.66 12.82
C CYS A 154 0.66 -17.41 13.62
N GLU A 155 1.27 -18.46 13.08
CA GLU A 155 2.20 -19.31 13.85
C GLU A 155 3.45 -18.54 14.35
N PRO A 156 4.15 -17.74 13.52
CA PRO A 156 5.35 -17.01 13.96
C PRO A 156 5.08 -15.91 15.01
N HIS A 157 3.84 -15.45 15.11
CA HIS A 157 3.45 -14.31 15.95
C HIS A 157 2.49 -14.65 17.08
N ARG A 158 2.09 -15.92 17.19
CA ARG A 158 1.09 -16.42 18.13
C ARG A 158 1.28 -15.87 19.54
N ASP A 159 2.46 -16.04 20.13
CA ASP A 159 2.70 -15.66 21.53
C ASP A 159 2.56 -14.15 21.73
N GLU A 160 3.04 -13.35 20.79
CA GLU A 160 2.95 -11.89 20.86
C GLU A 160 1.52 -11.40 20.63
N PHE A 161 0.81 -11.99 19.68
CA PHE A 161 -0.61 -11.72 19.45
C PHE A 161 -1.45 -12.04 20.69
N CYS A 162 -1.32 -13.26 21.22
CA CYS A 162 -2.03 -13.69 22.42
C CYS A 162 -1.72 -12.78 23.61
N GLN A 163 -0.46 -12.41 23.82
CA GLN A 163 -0.08 -11.50 24.91
C GLN A 163 -0.72 -10.12 24.73
N ARG A 164 -0.72 -9.53 23.52
CA ARG A 164 -1.39 -8.25 23.25
C ARG A 164 -2.87 -8.31 23.58
N VAL A 165 -3.55 -9.39 23.21
CA VAL A 165 -4.97 -9.60 23.53
C VAL A 165 -5.20 -9.70 25.04
N ILE A 166 -4.39 -10.50 25.74
CA ILE A 166 -4.45 -10.65 27.20
C ILE A 166 -4.22 -9.29 27.90
N ASP A 167 -3.32 -8.47 27.36
CA ASP A 167 -2.98 -7.14 27.88
C ASP A 167 -4.01 -6.06 27.53
N GLY A 168 -5.03 -6.36 26.72
CA GLY A 168 -6.17 -5.46 26.48
C GLY A 168 -6.47 -5.11 25.02
N MET A 169 -5.72 -5.63 24.04
CA MET A 169 -6.03 -5.43 22.61
C MET A 169 -7.35 -6.16 22.25
N GLU A 170 -8.31 -5.43 21.69
CA GLU A 170 -9.55 -6.02 21.19
C GLU A 170 -9.29 -6.67 19.82
N ALA A 171 -9.58 -7.96 19.69
CA ALA A 171 -9.32 -8.74 18.49
C ALA A 171 -10.55 -9.52 18.00
N GLU A 172 -10.81 -9.46 16.70
CA GLU A 172 -11.77 -10.35 16.04
C GLU A 172 -11.11 -11.02 14.83
N ILE A 173 -11.06 -12.35 14.81
CA ILE A 173 -10.45 -13.11 13.70
C ILE A 173 -11.48 -14.01 13.02
N ILE A 174 -11.36 -14.19 11.70
CA ILE A 174 -12.15 -15.13 10.90
C ILE A 174 -11.20 -16.15 10.30
N ASP A 175 -11.28 -17.38 10.79
CA ASP A 175 -10.37 -18.46 10.44
C ASP A 175 -11.12 -19.69 9.90
N PRO A 176 -10.46 -20.57 9.13
CA PRO A 176 -10.99 -21.87 8.82
C PRO A 176 -11.14 -22.73 10.08
N PRO A 177 -12.19 -23.57 10.19
CA PRO A 177 -12.33 -24.53 11.29
C PRO A 177 -11.11 -25.44 11.50
N SER A 178 -10.33 -25.71 10.46
CA SER A 178 -9.08 -26.48 10.55
C SER A 178 -7.98 -25.73 11.31
N VAL A 179 -7.84 -24.42 11.07
CA VAL A 179 -6.87 -23.54 11.73
C VAL A 179 -7.22 -23.40 13.22
N ALA A 180 -8.48 -23.10 13.53
CA ALA A 180 -8.94 -22.99 14.92
C ALA A 180 -8.76 -24.31 15.71
N ARG A 181 -9.07 -25.46 15.09
CA ARG A 181 -8.82 -26.78 15.69
C ARG A 181 -7.35 -27.03 15.96
N TYR A 182 -6.48 -26.72 15.00
CA TYR A 182 -5.04 -26.86 15.16
C TYR A 182 -4.49 -26.04 16.32
N ILE A 183 -4.88 -24.76 16.43
CA ILE A 183 -4.43 -23.88 17.51
C ILE A 183 -4.89 -24.44 18.87
N ARG A 184 -6.15 -24.85 18.98
CA ARG A 184 -6.71 -25.42 20.22
C ARG A 184 -6.06 -26.74 20.63
N SER A 185 -5.71 -27.61 19.67
CA SER A 185 -5.04 -28.88 19.98
C SER A 185 -3.57 -28.71 20.34
N THR A 186 -2.90 -27.76 19.70
CA THR A 186 -1.44 -27.57 19.82
C THR A 186 -1.08 -26.66 20.99
N TYR A 187 -1.90 -25.66 21.27
CA TYR A 187 -1.68 -24.64 22.30
C TYR A 187 -2.92 -24.46 23.20
N PRO A 188 -3.41 -25.51 23.87
CA PRO A 188 -4.68 -25.47 24.61
C PRO A 188 -4.68 -24.44 25.74
N GLU A 189 -3.59 -24.31 26.48
CA GLU A 189 -3.47 -23.36 27.59
C GLU A 189 -3.51 -21.91 27.08
N LEU A 190 -2.68 -21.59 26.08
CA LEU A 190 -2.60 -20.26 25.49
C LEU A 190 -3.93 -19.86 24.83
N ALA A 191 -4.56 -20.77 24.08
CA ALA A 191 -5.87 -20.53 23.48
C ALA A 191 -6.94 -20.28 24.55
N SER A 192 -6.96 -21.08 25.61
CA SER A 192 -7.92 -20.91 26.72
C SER A 192 -7.69 -19.60 27.48
N GLU A 193 -6.45 -19.22 27.76
CA GLU A 193 -6.11 -17.97 28.44
C GLU A 193 -6.50 -16.75 27.60
N THR A 194 -6.17 -16.79 26.30
CA THR A 194 -6.50 -15.71 25.35
C THR A 194 -8.01 -15.52 25.25
N LEU A 195 -8.79 -16.60 25.13
CA LEU A 195 -10.26 -16.52 25.10
C LEU A 195 -10.83 -16.05 26.44
N ALA A 196 -10.26 -16.49 27.57
CA ALA A 196 -10.72 -16.10 28.90
C ALA A 196 -10.50 -14.59 29.20
N SER A 197 -9.61 -13.91 28.47
CA SER A 197 -9.46 -12.45 28.56
C SER A 197 -10.73 -11.69 28.19
N GLY A 198 -11.60 -12.29 27.36
CA GLY A 198 -12.79 -11.64 26.81
C GLY A 198 -12.50 -10.67 25.66
N ASN A 199 -11.24 -10.47 25.29
CA ASN A 199 -10.82 -9.51 24.27
C ASN A 199 -10.67 -10.15 22.88
N LEU A 200 -10.84 -11.47 22.73
CA LEU A 200 -10.78 -12.19 21.44
C LEU A 200 -12.12 -12.79 21.06
N THR A 201 -12.59 -12.47 19.86
CA THR A 201 -13.68 -13.18 19.18
C THR A 201 -13.13 -13.93 17.98
N VAL A 202 -13.51 -15.21 17.83
CA VAL A 202 -13.13 -16.03 16.68
C VAL A 202 -14.38 -16.48 15.94
N TRP A 203 -14.39 -16.22 14.64
CA TRP A 203 -15.42 -16.62 13.69
C TRP A 203 -14.85 -17.73 12.80
N LEU A 204 -15.68 -18.71 12.42
CA LEU A 204 -15.23 -19.85 11.63
C LEU A 204 -15.86 -19.88 10.24
N HIS A 205 -15.03 -19.84 9.19
CA HIS A 205 -15.49 -19.82 7.80
C HIS A 205 -14.61 -20.71 6.92
N ASP A 206 -15.20 -21.66 6.19
CA ASP A 206 -14.46 -22.65 5.37
C ASP A 206 -13.97 -22.08 4.03
N ASP A 207 -14.67 -21.08 3.47
CA ASP A 207 -14.40 -20.53 2.14
C ASP A 207 -13.85 -19.10 2.24
N LEU A 208 -12.58 -18.99 2.65
CA LEU A 208 -11.87 -17.72 2.83
C LEU A 208 -10.96 -17.42 1.62
N PRO A 209 -10.64 -16.14 1.37
CA PRO A 209 -9.86 -15.78 0.20
C PRO A 209 -8.41 -16.31 0.29
N PRO A 210 -7.72 -16.49 -0.85
CA PRO A 210 -6.33 -16.95 -0.89
C PRO A 210 -5.33 -15.84 -0.51
N TYR A 211 -5.72 -14.93 0.37
CA TYR A 211 -4.88 -13.86 0.90
C TYR A 211 -5.38 -13.50 2.29
N GLY A 212 -4.52 -12.93 3.11
CA GLY A 212 -4.92 -12.38 4.40
C GLY A 212 -5.38 -10.93 4.26
N ILE A 213 -6.35 -10.51 5.08
CA ILE A 213 -6.70 -9.10 5.27
C ILE A 213 -6.67 -8.79 6.76
N GLY A 214 -5.80 -7.86 7.18
CA GLY A 214 -5.73 -7.33 8.53
C GLY A 214 -6.12 -5.86 8.58
N ILE A 215 -6.86 -5.49 9.63
CA ILE A 215 -7.25 -4.12 9.95
C ILE A 215 -6.69 -3.82 11.33
N PHE A 216 -5.84 -2.80 11.41
CA PHE A 216 -5.04 -2.36 12.54
C PHE A 216 -5.38 -0.92 12.87
N ASP A 217 -6.37 -0.68 13.71
CA ASP A 217 -6.90 0.65 14.02
C ASP A 217 -7.27 1.50 12.78
N ARG A 218 -6.31 2.25 12.23
CA ARG A 218 -6.43 3.10 11.02
C ARG A 218 -5.67 2.59 9.79
N ARG A 219 -4.94 1.49 9.91
CA ARG A 219 -4.13 0.90 8.85
C ARG A 219 -4.68 -0.46 8.45
N ILE A 220 -4.56 -0.80 7.18
CA ILE A 220 -4.86 -2.16 6.71
C ILE A 220 -3.58 -2.82 6.22
N ALA A 221 -3.55 -4.15 6.26
CA ALA A 221 -2.52 -4.93 5.59
C ALA A 221 -3.14 -6.09 4.80
N ILE A 222 -2.55 -6.36 3.64
CA ILE A 222 -2.89 -7.47 2.76
C ILE A 222 -1.68 -8.39 2.68
N PHE A 223 -1.95 -9.68 2.79
CA PHE A 223 -0.90 -10.69 2.80
C PHE A 223 -1.06 -11.61 1.61
N GLY A 224 -0.09 -11.53 0.70
CA GLY A 224 -0.01 -12.42 -0.43
C GLY A 224 0.88 -13.62 -0.12
N HIS A 225 0.38 -14.81 -0.40
CA HIS A 225 1.15 -16.05 -0.30
C HIS A 225 1.43 -16.64 -1.67
N ASP A 226 2.49 -17.43 -1.75
CA ASP A 226 2.78 -18.25 -2.92
C ASP A 226 1.96 -19.56 -2.84
N PRO A 227 1.03 -19.82 -3.78
CA PRO A 227 0.19 -21.01 -3.74
C PRO A 227 0.98 -22.33 -3.70
N ASP A 228 2.19 -22.33 -4.26
CA ASP A 228 3.03 -23.53 -4.36
C ASP A 228 3.83 -23.81 -3.09
N SER A 229 4.04 -22.81 -2.22
CA SER A 229 4.91 -22.93 -1.04
C SER A 229 4.27 -22.53 0.30
N VAL A 230 3.00 -22.06 0.29
CA VAL A 230 2.25 -21.59 1.48
C VAL A 230 3.00 -20.50 2.27
N THR A 231 4.05 -19.93 1.68
CA THR A 231 4.92 -18.95 2.33
C THR A 231 4.43 -17.56 2.00
N VAL A 232 4.41 -16.68 3.00
CA VAL A 232 4.10 -15.26 2.83
C VAL A 232 5.17 -14.64 1.95
N ARG A 233 4.77 -14.09 0.79
CA ARG A 233 5.67 -13.44 -0.16
C ARG A 233 5.67 -11.93 -0.02
N VAL A 234 4.52 -11.36 0.30
CA VAL A 234 4.33 -9.92 0.34
C VAL A 234 3.39 -9.54 1.47
N LEU A 235 3.73 -8.46 2.15
CA LEU A 235 2.83 -7.70 3.01
C LEU A 235 2.72 -6.30 2.41
N LEU A 236 1.52 -5.91 2.05
CA LEU A 236 1.18 -4.55 1.62
C LEU A 236 0.40 -3.89 2.74
N ASP A 237 0.86 -2.75 3.26
CA ASP A 237 0.13 -2.02 4.30
C ASP A 237 -0.04 -0.52 4.01
N THR A 238 -1.21 0.03 4.30
CA THR A 238 -1.58 1.42 3.98
C THR A 238 -2.57 1.98 5.00
N ASP A 239 -2.53 3.30 5.20
CA ASP A 239 -3.51 4.08 5.96
C ASP A 239 -4.50 4.85 5.07
N SER A 240 -4.55 4.50 3.78
CA SER A 240 -5.56 5.01 2.84
C SER A 240 -6.99 4.69 3.34
N GLU A 241 -7.84 5.72 3.36
CA GLU A 241 -9.24 5.59 3.77
C GLU A 241 -10.02 4.70 2.80
N ASP A 242 -9.79 4.82 1.48
CA ASP A 242 -10.44 3.98 0.46
C ASP A 242 -10.05 2.50 0.64
N ALA A 243 -8.77 2.22 0.94
CA ALA A 243 -8.29 0.86 1.18
C ALA A 243 -8.89 0.27 2.48
N ARG A 244 -9.10 1.13 3.48
CA ARG A 244 -9.77 0.75 4.73
C ARG A 244 -11.24 0.43 4.51
N GLU A 245 -11.98 1.26 3.77
CA GLU A 245 -13.38 1.00 3.44
C GLU A 245 -13.54 -0.33 2.69
N TRP A 246 -12.64 -0.61 1.75
CA TRP A 246 -12.58 -1.90 1.07
C TRP A 246 -12.36 -3.06 2.05
N ALA A 247 -11.36 -2.98 2.94
CA ALA A 247 -11.05 -4.05 3.89
C ALA A 247 -12.21 -4.28 4.90
N GLU A 248 -12.83 -3.21 5.40
CA GLU A 248 -14.01 -3.30 6.27
C GLU A 248 -15.20 -3.95 5.54
N SER A 249 -15.40 -3.62 4.27
CA SER A 249 -16.43 -4.28 3.43
C SER A 249 -16.17 -5.77 3.28
N GLN A 250 -14.92 -6.18 3.02
CA GLN A 250 -14.55 -7.60 2.95
C GLN A 250 -14.77 -8.30 4.29
N TYR A 251 -14.32 -7.71 5.39
CA TYR A 251 -14.52 -8.25 6.72
C TYR A 251 -16.00 -8.46 7.06
N GLU A 252 -16.84 -7.45 6.81
CA GLU A 252 -18.28 -7.55 7.04
C GLU A 252 -18.98 -8.54 6.10
N PHE A 253 -18.48 -8.70 4.87
CA PHE A 253 -18.97 -9.74 3.95
C PHE A 253 -18.77 -11.14 4.54
N TYR A 254 -17.54 -11.49 4.91
CA TYR A 254 -17.25 -12.80 5.49
C TYR A 254 -17.90 -12.99 6.86
N ARG A 255 -17.85 -11.98 7.75
CA ARG A 255 -18.47 -12.04 9.07
C ARG A 255 -19.98 -12.34 9.01
N ARG A 256 -20.71 -11.79 8.03
CA ARG A 256 -22.14 -12.07 7.85
C ARG A 256 -22.44 -13.46 7.30
N GLN A 257 -21.51 -14.05 6.56
CA GLN A 257 -21.64 -15.38 5.97
C GLN A 257 -21.19 -16.48 6.93
N THR A 258 -20.35 -16.13 7.90
CA THR A 258 -19.94 -17.03 8.97
C THR A 258 -21.15 -17.40 9.84
N PRO A 259 -21.55 -18.69 9.88
CA PRO A 259 -22.51 -19.11 10.89
C PRO A 259 -21.88 -18.88 12.28
N THR A 260 -22.62 -18.24 13.18
CA THR A 260 -22.27 -18.13 14.61
C THR A 260 -22.26 -19.53 15.23
N VAL A 261 -21.20 -20.30 15.02
CA VAL A 261 -20.93 -21.52 15.77
C VAL A 261 -19.99 -21.09 16.90
N PRO A 262 -20.43 -21.07 18.16
CA PRO A 262 -19.53 -20.86 19.28
C PRO A 262 -18.33 -21.80 19.16
N LEU A 263 -17.10 -21.29 19.34
CA LEU A 263 -15.88 -22.11 19.39
C LEU A 263 -16.02 -23.31 20.34
N GLU A 264 -16.81 -23.14 21.40
CA GLU A 264 -17.17 -24.14 22.42
C GLU A 264 -17.92 -25.35 21.85
N THR A 265 -18.66 -25.17 20.75
CA THR A 265 -19.50 -26.20 20.10
C THR A 265 -18.79 -26.95 18.98
N VAL A 266 -17.57 -26.57 18.60
CA VAL A 266 -16.76 -27.35 17.65
C VAL A 266 -16.18 -28.55 18.39
N VAL A 267 -17.01 -29.58 18.58
CA VAL A 267 -16.63 -30.90 19.08
C VAL A 267 -16.51 -31.84 17.89
N ASP A 268 -15.36 -32.54 17.82
CA ASP A 268 -14.98 -33.65 16.92
C ASP A 268 -15.62 -33.78 15.52
#